data_AF-A0A4Y2IXN7-F1
#
_entry.id   AF-A0A4Y2IXN7-F1
#
_cell.length_a   1.000
_cell.length_b   1.000
_cell.length_c   1.000
_cell.angle_alpha   90.00
_cell.angle_beta   90.00
_cell.angle_gamma   90.00
#
_symmetry.space_group_name_H-M   'P 1'
#
loop_
_entity.id
_entity.type
_entity.pdbx_description
1 polymer ?
#
loop_
_entity_poly.entity_id
_entity_poly.type
_entity_poly.pdbx_seq_one_letter_code
_entity_poly.pdbx_strand_id
1 'polypeptide(L)'
;MGHGISEVAIKFGFSRTTISRVYHEYRESGKTSNLRHRCGRKNIMQKRDQRRLTRIIKRDRRAILPQIDADFNAGPSTSVNVRTIQRNIIDMGFGAEGPLVYP
;
A
#
# COMPACT_ATOMS: atom_id res chain seq x y z
N MET A 1 8.90 -37.93 -19.51
CA MET A 1 9.25 -38.47 -18.18
C MET A 1 9.33 -37.30 -17.22
N GLY A 2 8.65 -37.36 -16.08
CA GLY A 2 8.62 -36.29 -15.08
C GLY A 2 9.25 -36.74 -13.77
N HIS A 3 9.86 -35.81 -13.03
CA HIS A 3 10.41 -36.08 -11.71
C HIS A 3 9.30 -36.16 -10.64
N GLY A 4 9.49 -37.03 -9.65
CA GLY A 4 8.57 -37.15 -8.52
C GLY A 4 8.66 -35.96 -7.56
N ILE A 5 7.59 -35.66 -6.81
CA ILE A 5 7.57 -34.53 -5.86
C ILE A 5 8.71 -34.61 -4.86
N SER A 6 9.02 -35.80 -4.33
CA SER A 6 10.11 -36.02 -3.37
C SER A 6 11.49 -35.77 -3.99
N GLU A 7 11.68 -36.16 -5.25
CA GLU A 7 12.93 -35.96 -5.99
C GLU A 7 13.19 -34.47 -6.24
N VAL A 8 12.16 -33.73 -6.63
CA VAL A 8 12.20 -32.27 -6.79
C VAL A 8 12.46 -31.57 -5.45
N ALA A 9 11.83 -32.05 -4.37
CA ALA A 9 12.06 -31.52 -3.02
C ALA A 9 13.53 -31.65 -2.59
N ILE A 10 14.15 -32.81 -2.81
CA ILE A 10 15.58 -33.03 -2.53
C ILE A 10 16.44 -32.12 -3.41
N LYS A 11 16.17 -32.08 -4.72
CA LYS A 11 16.96 -31.30 -5.70
C LYS A 11 17.02 -29.81 -5.38
N PHE A 12 15.91 -29.23 -4.91
CA PHE A 12 15.82 -27.79 -4.64
C PHE A 12 15.88 -27.45 -3.14
N GLY A 13 16.01 -28.45 -2.25
CA GLY A 13 16.12 -28.24 -0.81
C GLY A 13 14.86 -27.68 -0.14
N PHE A 14 13.68 -27.85 -0.76
CA PHE A 14 12.40 -27.40 -0.19
C PHE A 14 11.61 -28.57 0.40
N SER A 15 10.70 -28.26 1.33
CA SER A 15 9.81 -29.29 1.87
C SER A 15 8.91 -29.88 0.77
N ARG A 16 8.57 -31.17 0.89
CA ARG A 16 7.66 -31.87 -0.03
C ARG A 16 6.28 -31.19 -0.12
N THR A 17 5.80 -30.59 0.98
CA THR A 17 4.54 -29.85 1.02
C THR A 17 4.62 -28.54 0.25
N THR A 18 5.74 -27.82 0.31
CA THR A 18 5.99 -26.62 -0.50
C THR A 18 5.98 -26.96 -1.99
N ILE A 19 6.71 -28.00 -2.40
CA ILE A 19 6.75 -28.44 -3.80
C ILE A 19 5.37 -28.88 -4.29
N SER A 20 4.64 -29.66 -3.48
CA SER A 20 3.28 -30.08 -3.81
C SER A 20 2.33 -28.89 -3.98
N ARG A 21 2.39 -27.90 -3.08
CA ARG A 21 1.56 -26.69 -3.16
C ARG A 21 1.84 -25.89 -4.43
N VAL A 22 3.12 -25.64 -4.75
CA VAL A 22 3.51 -24.93 -5.96
C VAL A 22 3.08 -25.69 -7.22
N TYR A 23 3.22 -27.02 -7.22
CA TYR A 23 2.76 -27.86 -8.32
C TYR A 23 1.24 -27.77 -8.53
N HIS A 24 0.44 -27.81 -7.46
CA HIS A 24 -1.00 -27.63 -7.55
C HIS A 24 -1.37 -26.23 -8.05
N GLU A 25 -0.78 -25.17 -7.50
CA GLU A 25 -1.02 -23.80 -7.95
C GLU A 25 -0.64 -23.61 -9.44
N TYR A 26 0.45 -24.23 -9.90
CA TYR A 26 0.86 -24.22 -11.30
C TYR A 26 -0.10 -25.03 -12.19
N ARG A 27 -0.53 -26.22 -11.77
CA ARG A 27 -1.49 -27.04 -12.54
C ARG A 27 -2.82 -26.32 -12.77
N GLU A 28 -3.32 -25.64 -11.74
CA GLU A 28 -4.61 -24.93 -11.80
C GLU A 28 -4.50 -23.62 -12.60
N SER A 29 -3.42 -22.85 -12.39
CA SER A 29 -3.32 -21.50 -12.95
C SER A 29 -2.49 -21.40 -14.23
N GLY A 30 -1.66 -22.39 -14.54
CA GLY A 30 -0.65 -22.35 -15.61
C GLY A 30 0.46 -21.32 -15.40
N LYS A 31 0.53 -20.67 -14.23
CA LYS A 31 1.45 -19.56 -13.96
C LYS A 31 2.58 -20.02 -13.06
N THR A 32 3.80 -19.61 -13.40
CA THR A 32 4.99 -19.84 -12.59
C THR A 32 5.17 -18.77 -11.50
N SER A 33 4.41 -17.67 -11.56
CA SER A 33 4.40 -16.60 -10.58
C SER A 33 3.06 -16.50 -9.87
N ASN A 34 3.08 -16.06 -8.61
CA ASN A 34 1.86 -15.84 -7.82
C ASN A 34 1.37 -14.38 -7.92
N LEU A 35 0.05 -14.19 -7.92
CA LEU A 35 -0.62 -12.87 -7.97
C LEU A 35 -0.62 -12.13 -6.61
N ARG A 36 0.29 -12.49 -5.69
CA ARG A 36 0.36 -11.87 -4.36
C ARG A 36 0.67 -10.38 -4.38
N HIS A 37 1.05 -9.81 -5.53
CA HIS A 37 1.22 -8.37 -5.71
C HIS A 37 0.01 -7.50 -5.32
N ARG A 38 -1.21 -8.07 -5.24
CA ARG A 38 -2.41 -7.35 -4.77
C ARG A 38 -2.77 -7.62 -3.30
N CYS A 39 -1.84 -8.11 -2.48
CA CYS A 39 -2.05 -8.19 -1.04
C CYS A 39 -1.68 -6.86 -0.36
N GLY A 40 -2.53 -6.36 0.53
CA GLY A 40 -2.25 -5.14 1.30
C GLY A 40 -3.52 -4.42 1.76
N ARG A 41 -3.36 -3.53 2.74
CA ARG A 41 -4.44 -2.66 3.23
C ARG A 41 -4.82 -1.66 2.14
N LYS A 42 -6.10 -1.61 1.75
CA LYS A 42 -6.61 -0.60 0.82
C LYS A 42 -6.44 0.79 1.44
N ASN A 43 -5.97 1.76 0.64
CA ASN A 43 -5.90 3.15 1.08
C ASN A 43 -7.33 3.70 1.20
N ILE A 44 -7.61 4.38 2.31
CA ILE A 44 -8.89 5.06 2.56
C ILE A 44 -9.03 6.26 1.62
N MET A 45 -7.90 6.88 1.26
CA MET A 45 -7.85 8.11 0.48
C MET A 45 -7.82 7.79 -1.02
N GLN A 46 -8.81 8.28 -1.77
CA GLN A 46 -8.88 8.09 -3.21
C GLN A 46 -8.01 9.13 -3.95
N LYS A 47 -7.80 8.93 -5.27
CA LYS A 47 -7.06 9.89 -6.10
C LYS A 47 -7.67 11.31 -6.07
N ARG A 48 -9.00 11.42 -5.93
CA ARG A 48 -9.70 12.71 -5.82
C ARG A 48 -9.34 13.44 -4.52
N ASP A 49 -9.25 12.68 -3.43
CA ASP A 49 -8.90 13.16 -2.10
C ASP A 49 -7.44 13.63 -2.08
N GLN A 50 -6.54 12.85 -2.68
CA GLN A 50 -5.14 13.25 -2.90
C GLN A 50 -5.04 14.58 -3.67
N ARG A 51 -5.75 14.73 -4.80
CA ARG A 51 -5.78 15.99 -5.56
C ARG A 51 -6.33 17.18 -4.76
N ARG A 52 -7.25 16.95 -3.83
CA ARG A 52 -7.77 18.00 -2.94
C ARG A 52 -6.75 18.35 -1.87
N LEU A 53 -6.13 17.36 -1.25
CA LEU A 53 -5.07 17.56 -0.26
C LEU A 53 -3.89 18.33 -0.86
N THR A 54 -3.46 17.99 -2.08
CA THR A 54 -2.43 18.74 -2.81
C THR A 54 -2.80 20.21 -3.03
N ARG A 55 -4.08 20.51 -3.30
CA ARG A 55 -4.54 21.89 -3.48
C ARG A 55 -4.52 22.69 -2.17
N ILE A 56 -4.85 22.05 -1.04
CA ILE A 56 -4.78 22.68 0.28
C ILE A 56 -3.33 23.05 0.61
N ILE A 57 -2.41 22.09 0.49
CA ILE A 57 -0.98 22.30 0.76
C ILE A 57 -0.36 23.36 -0.16
N LYS A 58 -0.75 23.39 -1.44
CA LYS A 58 -0.24 24.38 -2.38
C LYS A 58 -0.78 25.79 -2.14
N ARG A 59 -1.95 25.94 -1.52
CA ARG A 59 -2.51 27.25 -1.14
C ARG A 59 -1.76 27.85 0.03
N ASP A 60 -1.47 27.04 1.04
CA ASP A 60 -0.68 27.44 2.19
C ASP A 60 0.40 26.40 2.48
N ARG A 61 1.62 26.69 1.99
CA ARG A 61 2.78 25.79 2.17
C ARG A 61 3.30 25.75 3.62
N ARG A 62 2.88 26.69 4.47
CA ARG A 62 3.32 26.80 5.87
C ARG A 62 2.26 26.29 6.85
N ALA A 63 1.10 25.85 6.36
CA ALA A 63 0.03 25.32 7.19
C ALA A 63 0.50 24.11 8.01
N ILE A 64 0.13 24.11 9.29
CA ILE A 64 0.40 22.99 10.19
C ILE A 64 -0.64 21.88 10.02
N LEU A 65 -0.29 20.65 10.39
CA LEU A 65 -1.12 19.46 10.17
C LEU A 65 -2.56 19.58 10.71
N PRO A 66 -2.84 20.17 11.89
CA PRO A 66 -4.21 20.39 12.36
C PRO A 66 -5.04 21.34 11.48
N GLN A 67 -4.42 22.36 10.89
CA GLN A 67 -5.10 23.28 9.97
C GLN A 67 -5.43 22.57 8.66
N ILE A 68 -4.49 21.79 8.14
CA ILE A 68 -4.71 20.95 6.96
C ILE A 68 -5.83 19.94 7.20
N ASP A 69 -5.87 19.32 8.38
CA ASP A 69 -6.93 18.37 8.76
C ASP A 69 -8.30 19.04 8.83
N ALA A 70 -8.40 20.21 9.47
CA ALA A 70 -9.64 20.97 9.53
C ALA A 70 -10.15 21.36 8.12
N ASP A 71 -9.27 21.94 7.29
CA ASP A 71 -9.60 22.33 5.92
C ASP A 71 -9.97 21.13 5.04
N PHE A 72 -9.27 20.02 5.23
CA PHE A 72 -9.56 18.79 4.51
C PHE A 72 -10.87 18.16 4.97
N ASN A 73 -11.20 18.16 6.26
CA ASN A 73 -12.43 17.54 6.74
C ASN A 73 -13.67 18.45 6.62
N ALA A 74 -13.51 19.76 6.35
CA ALA A 74 -14.62 20.72 6.16
C ALA A 74 -15.51 20.51 4.91
N GLY A 75 -15.32 19.43 4.15
CA GLY A 75 -16.01 19.20 2.87
C GLY A 75 -16.50 17.78 2.61
N PRO A 76 -15.73 16.72 2.91
CA PRO A 76 -16.15 15.34 2.68
C PRO A 76 -17.24 14.90 3.65
N SER A 77 -18.11 14.00 3.20
CA SER A 77 -19.11 13.34 4.04
C SER A 77 -18.49 12.37 5.06
N THR A 78 -17.23 11.96 4.85
CA THR A 78 -16.48 11.05 5.72
C THR A 78 -15.20 11.75 6.16
N SER A 79 -15.05 11.96 7.47
CA SER A 79 -13.82 12.52 8.02
C SER A 79 -12.66 11.51 7.91
N VAL A 80 -11.47 12.03 7.66
CA VAL A 80 -10.23 11.26 7.58
C VAL A 80 -9.39 11.60 8.80
N ASN A 81 -8.81 10.58 9.43
CA ASN A 81 -7.94 10.77 10.57
C ASN A 81 -6.66 11.54 10.19
N VAL A 82 -6.25 12.47 11.05
CA VAL A 82 -5.02 13.27 10.95
C VAL A 82 -3.79 12.43 10.53
N ARG A 83 -3.61 11.22 11.10
CA ARG A 83 -2.49 10.33 10.79
C ARG A 83 -2.53 9.78 9.36
N THR A 84 -3.73 9.58 8.82
CA THR A 84 -3.93 9.17 7.42
C THR A 84 -3.59 10.31 6.47
N ILE A 85 -3.96 11.55 6.83
CA ILE A 85 -3.60 12.76 6.10
C ILE A 85 -2.07 12.91 6.09
N GLN A 86 -1.42 12.84 7.26
CA GLN A 86 0.03 12.94 7.40
C GLN A 86 0.79 11.93 6.52
N ARG A 87 0.38 10.65 6.55
CA ARG A 87 1.00 9.61 5.69
C ARG A 87 0.91 9.97 4.21
N ASN A 88 -0.26 10.41 3.74
CA ASN A 88 -0.40 10.79 2.35
C ASN A 88 0.42 12.03 1.99
N ILE A 89 0.58 13.00 2.91
CA ILE A 89 1.47 14.16 2.70
C ILE A 89 2.90 13.69 2.45
N ILE A 90 3.40 12.76 3.27
CA ILE A 90 4.74 12.18 3.16
C ILE A 90 4.87 11.37 1.87
N ASP A 91 3.92 10.46 1.60
CA ASP A 91 3.92 9.60 0.41
C ASP A 91 3.89 10.41 -0.90
N MET A 92 3.27 11.60 -0.88
CA MET A 92 3.23 12.52 -2.01
C MET A 92 4.47 13.43 -2.12
N GLY A 93 5.42 13.35 -1.19
CA GLY A 93 6.68 14.11 -1.22
C GLY A 93 6.61 15.52 -0.61
N PHE A 94 5.52 15.87 0.10
CA PHE A 94 5.40 17.18 0.77
C PHE A 94 6.07 17.20 2.16
N GLY A 95 6.55 16.06 2.66
CA GLY A 95 7.17 15.95 3.99
C GLY A 95 8.55 16.60 4.14
N ALA A 96 9.17 17.07 3.06
CA ALA A 96 10.52 17.65 3.06
C ALA A 96 10.56 19.18 3.18
N GLU A 97 9.43 19.88 3.05
CA GLU A 97 9.37 21.35 2.85
C GLU A 97 9.05 22.18 4.11
N GLY A 98 8.84 21.57 5.28
CA GLY A 98 8.53 22.33 6.51
C GLY A 98 7.80 21.51 7.58
N PRO A 99 7.70 22.02 8.83
CA PRO A 99 7.54 21.18 10.01
C PRO A 99 6.20 20.44 10.04
N LEU A 100 6.27 19.10 10.05
CA LEU A 100 5.21 18.19 10.49
C LEU A 100 5.06 18.23 12.03
N VAL A 101 5.14 19.39 12.65
CA VAL A 101 5.28 19.53 14.12
C VAL A 101 3.91 19.77 14.73
N TYR A 102 3.52 18.86 15.61
CA TYR A 102 2.41 19.02 16.54
C TYR A 102 2.81 19.98 17.67
N PRO A 103 1.90 20.82 18.20
CA PRO A 103 2.06 21.38 19.54
C PRO A 103 2.00 20.30 20.62
#